data_AF-A0AAW5D077-F1
#
_entry.id   AF-A0AAW5D077-F1
#
_cell.length_a   1.000
_cell.length_b   1.000
_cell.length_c   1.000
_cell.angle_alpha   90.00
_cell.angle_beta   90.00
_cell.angle_gamma   90.00
#
_symmetry.space_group_name_H-M   'P 1'
#
loop_
_entity.id
_entity.type
_entity.pdbx_description
1 polymer ?
#
loop_
_entity_poly.entity_id
_entity_poly.type
_entity_poly.pdbx_seq_one_letter_code
_entity_poly.pdbx_strand_id
1 'polypeptide(L)'
;MSSLYPNTNRGRRVRRPHPESKQTRAYVSKVVEALRENPNKLKIIKQNCDEFRQQRYLKRGFLLAIERFDWVFAVDDDVERICQQILADDYIGKRLRRYPLLFKGVLDD
;
A
#
# COMPACT_ATOMS: atom_id res chain seq x y z
N MET A 1 50.52 11.97 16.30
CA MET A 1 49.83 10.71 16.66
C MET A 1 48.63 10.54 15.74
N SER A 2 48.77 9.73 14.70
CA SER A 2 47.70 9.48 13.72
C SER A 2 46.71 8.45 14.29
N SER A 3 45.41 8.77 14.26
CA SER A 3 44.32 7.92 14.77
C SER A 3 44.35 6.52 14.16
N LEU A 4 44.38 5.50 15.03
CA LEU A 4 44.44 4.05 14.73
C LEU A 4 43.06 3.40 14.54
N TYR A 5 42.01 4.18 14.26
CA TYR A 5 40.67 3.62 14.06
C TYR A 5 40.28 3.59 12.59
N PRO A 6 39.99 2.41 12.01
CA PRO A 6 39.40 2.33 10.69
C PRO A 6 38.00 2.96 10.72
N ASN A 7 37.76 3.90 9.79
CA ASN A 7 36.49 4.59 9.61
C ASN A 7 35.40 3.57 9.21
N THR A 8 34.66 3.05 10.19
CA THR A 8 33.55 2.10 9.98
C THR A 8 32.25 2.77 9.53
N ASN A 9 32.33 3.96 8.93
CA ASN A 9 31.16 4.66 8.40
C ASN A 9 30.75 4.01 7.07
N ARG A 10 30.21 2.77 7.14
CA ARG A 10 29.39 2.16 6.09
C ARG A 10 28.13 3.01 5.99
N GLY A 11 28.25 4.14 5.29
CA GLY A 11 27.19 5.12 5.11
C GLY A 11 25.90 4.40 4.80
N ARG A 12 24.93 4.51 5.71
CA ARG A 12 23.58 3.98 5.54
C ARG A 12 23.06 4.63 4.27
N ARG A 13 23.06 3.90 3.14
CA ARG A 13 22.56 4.42 1.86
C ARG A 13 21.17 4.96 2.14
N VAL A 14 21.03 6.28 2.13
CA VAL A 14 19.75 6.96 2.25
C VAL A 14 18.98 6.54 1.02
N ARG A 15 18.12 5.52 1.18
CA ARG A 15 17.25 5.06 0.11
C ARG A 15 16.31 6.22 -0.18
N ARG A 16 16.61 6.96 -1.25
CA ARG A 16 15.72 8.01 -1.76
C ARG A 16 14.33 7.38 -1.96
N PRO A 17 13.25 8.02 -1.51
CA PRO A 17 11.91 7.50 -1.75
C PRO A 17 11.74 7.33 -3.27
N HIS A 18 11.49 6.09 -3.70
CA HIS A 18 11.18 5.83 -5.09
C HIS A 18 9.85 6.52 -5.40
N PRO A 19 9.81 7.48 -6.35
CA PRO A 19 8.58 8.19 -6.68
C PRO A 19 7.54 7.19 -7.18
N GLU A 20 6.28 7.44 -6.85
CA GLU A 20 5.17 6.65 -7.36
C GLU A 20 5.16 6.73 -8.89
N SER A 21 5.06 5.58 -9.57
CA SER A 21 5.00 5.57 -11.02
C SER A 21 3.67 6.19 -11.49
N LYS A 22 3.68 6.95 -12.59
CA LYS A 22 2.45 7.51 -13.18
C LYS A 22 1.42 6.41 -13.50
N GLN A 23 1.90 5.22 -13.88
CA GLN A 23 1.05 4.05 -14.17
C GLN A 23 0.34 3.54 -12.91
N THR A 24 1.06 3.44 -11.78
CA THR A 24 0.47 3.03 -10.50
C THR A 24 -0.62 4.01 -10.08
N ARG A 25 -0.35 5.32 -10.18
CA ARG A 25 -1.33 6.34 -9.83
C ARG A 25 -2.58 6.28 -10.70
N ALA A 26 -2.40 6.14 -12.02
CA ALA A 26 -3.52 5.99 -12.96
C ALA A 26 -4.34 4.71 -12.71
N TYR A 27 -3.68 3.59 -12.40
CA TYR A 27 -4.35 2.36 -12.02
C TYR A 27 -5.17 2.52 -10.74
N VAL A 28 -4.59 3.11 -9.70
CA VAL A 28 -5.28 3.37 -8.43
C VAL A 28 -6.47 4.31 -8.63
N SER A 29 -6.35 5.34 -9.48
CA SER A 29 -7.48 6.22 -9.81
C SER A 29 -8.66 5.45 -10.40
N LYS A 30 -8.41 4.54 -11.36
CA LYS A 30 -9.46 3.68 -11.92
C LYS A 30 -10.07 2.75 -10.87
N VAL A 31 -9.25 2.18 -9.99
CA VAL A 31 -9.72 1.34 -8.89
C VAL A 31 -10.68 2.12 -8.00
N VAL A 32 -10.35 3.36 -7.65
CA VAL A 32 -11.20 4.22 -6.83
C VAL A 32 -12.52 4.56 -7.52
N GLU A 33 -12.50 4.83 -8.82
CA GLU A 33 -13.72 5.02 -9.62
C GLU A 33 -14.61 3.78 -9.58
N ALA A 34 -14.05 2.59 -9.83
CA ALA A 34 -14.78 1.33 -9.78
C ALA A 34 -15.34 1.02 -8.37
N LEU A 35 -14.61 1.38 -7.30
CA LEU A 35 -15.09 1.23 -5.92
C LEU A 35 -16.27 2.17 -5.62
N ARG A 36 -16.24 3.40 -6.13
CA ARG A 36 -17.35 4.36 -5.98
C ARG A 36 -18.60 3.92 -6.74
N GLU A 37 -18.42 3.40 -7.94
CA GLU A 37 -19.52 2.86 -8.75
C GLU A 37 -20.12 1.59 -8.14
N ASN A 38 -19.28 0.72 -7.58
CA ASN A 38 -19.71 -0.51 -6.95
C ASN A 38 -19.00 -0.76 -5.60
N PRO A 39 -19.59 -0.29 -4.49
CA PRO A 39 -19.12 -0.53 -3.12
C PRO A 39 -18.80 -1.98 -2.78
N ASN A 40 -19.50 -2.95 -3.39
CA ASN A 40 -19.28 -4.37 -3.10
C ASN A 40 -17.88 -4.85 -3.53
N LYS A 41 -17.23 -4.14 -4.46
CA LYS A 41 -15.86 -4.45 -4.87
C LYS A 41 -14.83 -4.26 -3.74
N LEU A 42 -15.19 -3.57 -2.64
CA LEU A 42 -14.36 -3.56 -1.42
C LEU A 42 -14.15 -4.96 -0.82
N LYS A 43 -15.12 -5.88 -1.02
CA LYS A 43 -14.98 -7.27 -0.57
C LYS A 43 -13.81 -7.99 -1.26
N ILE A 44 -13.53 -7.64 -2.52
CA ILE A 44 -12.40 -8.18 -3.28
C ILE A 44 -11.08 -7.76 -2.63
N ILE A 45 -10.97 -6.49 -2.21
CA ILE A 45 -9.77 -5.99 -1.51
C ILE A 45 -9.60 -6.69 -0.16
N LYS A 46 -10.68 -6.87 0.61
CA LYS A 46 -10.66 -7.62 1.87
C LYS A 46 -10.22 -9.07 1.64
N GLN A 47 -10.77 -9.74 0.63
CA GLN A 47 -10.38 -11.10 0.26
C GLN A 47 -8.91 -11.19 -0.15
N ASN A 48 -8.42 -10.28 -0.99
CA ASN A 48 -7.01 -10.21 -1.36
C ASN A 48 -6.11 -10.07 -0.12
N CYS A 49 -6.49 -9.21 0.83
CA CYS A 49 -5.75 -9.02 2.08
C CYS A 49 -5.62 -10.34 2.85
N ASP A 50 -6.70 -11.10 2.98
CA ASP A 50 -6.72 -12.39 3.67
C ASP A 50 -5.91 -13.45 2.91
N GLU A 51 -6.05 -13.53 1.59
CA GLU A 51 -5.29 -14.45 0.73
C GLU A 51 -3.78 -14.20 0.83
N PHE A 52 -3.35 -12.94 0.73
CA PHE A 52 -1.93 -12.59 0.85
C PHE A 52 -1.39 -12.85 2.25
N ARG A 53 -2.20 -12.65 3.30
CA ARG A 53 -1.81 -12.90 4.71
C ARG A 53 -1.49 -14.37 4.96
N GLN A 54 -2.14 -15.30 4.27
CA GLN A 54 -1.90 -16.74 4.40
C GLN A 54 -0.61 -17.21 3.71
N GLN A 55 0.04 -16.37 2.90
CA GLN A 55 1.25 -16.76 2.19
C GLN A 55 2.46 -16.90 3.13
N ARG A 56 3.08 -18.08 3.12
CA ARG A 56 4.24 -18.42 3.96
C ARG A 56 5.41 -17.44 3.85
N TYR A 57 5.63 -16.85 2.68
CA TYR A 57 6.79 -15.98 2.40
C TYR A 57 6.37 -14.56 1.99
N LEU A 58 5.39 -13.98 2.70
CA LEU A 58 5.01 -12.60 2.47
C LEU A 58 6.08 -11.62 2.97
N LYS A 59 6.48 -10.67 2.11
CA LYS A 59 7.43 -9.63 2.52
C LYS A 59 6.82 -8.79 3.64
N ARG A 60 7.57 -8.52 4.71
CA ARG A 60 7.15 -7.68 5.85
C ARG A 60 6.55 -6.34 5.42
N GLY A 61 7.06 -5.77 4.33
CA GLY A 61 6.53 -4.52 3.80
C GLY A 61 5.08 -4.63 3.29
N PHE A 62 4.76 -5.75 2.64
CA PHE A 62 3.43 -6.05 2.14
C PHE A 62 2.48 -6.35 3.31
N LEU A 63 2.93 -7.13 4.30
CA LEU A 63 2.16 -7.39 5.52
C LEU A 63 1.75 -6.08 6.22
N LEU A 64 2.68 -5.13 6.35
CA LEU A 64 2.36 -3.82 6.92
C LEU A 64 1.30 -3.06 6.11
N ALA A 65 1.24 -3.22 4.79
CA ALA A 65 0.20 -2.59 3.98
C ALA A 65 -1.17 -3.23 4.23
N ILE A 66 -1.22 -4.56 4.40
CA ILE A 66 -2.43 -5.28 4.81
C ILE A 66 -2.90 -4.79 6.17
N GLU A 67 -2.00 -4.70 7.16
CA GLU A 67 -2.33 -4.17 8.49
C GLU A 67 -2.94 -2.77 8.38
N ARG A 68 -2.38 -1.88 7.54
CA ARG A 68 -2.97 -0.55 7.32
C ARG A 68 -4.37 -0.59 6.71
N PHE A 69 -4.65 -1.54 5.83
CA PHE A 69 -6.01 -1.75 5.36
C PHE A 69 -6.96 -2.17 6.49
N ASP A 70 -6.55 -3.06 7.39
CA ASP A 70 -7.38 -3.44 8.54
C ASP A 70 -7.76 -2.21 9.38
N TRP A 71 -6.78 -1.32 9.64
CA TRP A 71 -7.04 -0.06 10.36
C TRP A 71 -8.05 0.82 9.61
N VAL A 72 -7.91 0.97 8.29
CA VAL A 72 -8.83 1.79 7.48
C VAL A 72 -10.24 1.19 7.51
N PHE A 73 -10.37 -0.12 7.35
CA PHE A 73 -11.67 -0.81 7.39
C PHE A 73 -12.29 -0.87 8.79
N ALA A 74 -11.49 -0.80 9.86
CA ALA A 74 -12.00 -0.80 11.23
C ALA A 74 -12.53 0.57 11.66
N VAL A 75 -12.04 1.65 11.06
CA VAL A 75 -12.42 3.03 11.42
C VAL A 75 -13.64 3.50 10.64
N ASP A 76 -13.75 3.14 9.36
CA ASP A 76 -14.82 3.58 8.49
C ASP A 76 -15.33 2.42 7.61
N ASP A 77 -16.65 2.21 7.60
CA ASP A 77 -17.35 1.35 6.61
C ASP A 77 -17.82 2.16 5.39
N ASP A 78 -17.55 3.47 5.36
CA ASP A 78 -17.90 4.35 4.25
C ASP A 78 -16.88 4.23 3.10
N VAL A 79 -17.35 3.77 1.96
CA VAL A 79 -16.59 3.61 0.71
C VAL A 79 -15.91 4.90 0.31
N GLU A 80 -16.57 6.05 0.49
CA GLU A 80 -16.03 7.33 0.07
C GLU A 80 -14.83 7.73 0.93
N ARG A 81 -14.88 7.48 2.24
CA ARG A 81 -13.75 7.70 3.15
C ARG A 81 -12.59 6.77 2.84
N ILE A 82 -12.87 5.50 2.54
CA ILE A 82 -11.85 4.52 2.13
C ILE A 82 -11.17 4.98 0.83
N CYS A 83 -11.95 5.41 -0.16
CA CYS A 83 -11.43 5.96 -1.42
C CYS A 83 -10.57 7.21 -1.21
N GLN A 84 -11.00 8.13 -0.35
CA GLN A 84 -10.21 9.30 0.02
C GLN A 84 -8.90 8.91 0.71
N GLN A 85 -8.93 7.94 1.62
CA GLN A 85 -7.75 7.45 2.32
C GLN A 85 -6.77 6.72 1.39
N ILE A 86 -7.26 6.02 0.36
CA ILE A 86 -6.42 5.40 -0.68
C ILE A 86 -5.71 6.48 -1.53
N LEU A 87 -6.37 7.60 -1.81
CA LEU A 87 -5.80 8.70 -2.59
C LEU A 87 -4.99 9.70 -1.76
N ALA A 88 -5.10 9.67 -0.44
CA ALA A 88 -4.44 10.60 0.47
C ALA A 88 -2.91 10.63 0.27
N ASP A 89 -2.30 11.81 0.36
CA ASP A 89 -0.84 11.97 0.26
C ASP A 89 -0.13 11.78 1.61
N ASP A 90 -0.82 11.19 2.58
CA ASP A 90 -0.29 10.83 3.89
C ASP A 90 0.51 9.51 3.82
N TYR A 91 1.02 9.07 4.98
CA TYR A 91 1.78 7.84 5.07
C TYR A 91 0.94 6.61 4.67
N ILE A 92 -0.33 6.57 5.06
CA ILE A 92 -1.22 5.42 4.82
C ILE A 92 -1.52 5.31 3.33
N GLY A 93 -2.04 6.35 2.69
CA GLY A 93 -2.37 6.33 1.26
C GLY A 93 -1.15 6.00 0.40
N LYS A 94 0.00 6.64 0.66
CA LYS A 94 1.27 6.30 -0.01
C LYS A 94 1.70 4.85 0.20
N ARG A 95 1.38 4.26 1.36
CA ARG A 95 1.67 2.87 1.67
C ARG A 95 0.77 1.92 0.88
N LEU A 96 -0.52 2.20 0.80
CA LEU A 96 -1.49 1.38 0.08
C LEU A 96 -1.19 1.38 -1.42
N ARG A 97 -0.97 2.56 -2.02
CA ARG A 97 -0.65 2.71 -3.45
C ARG A 97 0.64 2.01 -3.88
N ARG A 98 1.56 1.77 -2.95
CA ARG A 98 2.81 1.03 -3.22
C ARG A 98 2.58 -0.44 -3.56
N TYR A 99 1.44 -1.01 -3.17
CA TYR A 99 1.13 -2.42 -3.35
C TYR A 99 -0.14 -2.60 -4.21
N PRO A 100 -0.06 -2.31 -5.54
CA PRO A 100 -1.22 -2.37 -6.42
C PRO A 100 -1.86 -3.76 -6.51
N LEU A 101 -1.11 -4.83 -6.17
CA LEU A 101 -1.63 -6.20 -6.11
C LEU A 101 -2.77 -6.38 -5.10
N LEU A 102 -2.90 -5.49 -4.10
CA LEU A 102 -4.03 -5.50 -3.17
C LEU A 102 -5.37 -5.19 -3.85
N PHE A 103 -5.33 -4.53 -5.02
CA PHE A 103 -6.51 -4.16 -5.82
C PHE A 103 -6.77 -5.10 -7.00
N LYS A 104 -6.06 -6.24 -7.07
CA LYS A 104 -6.25 -7.23 -8.13
C LYS A 104 -7.72 -7.69 -8.16
N GLY A 105 -8.32 -7.80 -9.34
CA GLY A 105 -9.72 -8.21 -9.48
C GLY A 105 -10.75 -7.10 -9.33
N VAL A 106 -10.38 -5.89 -8.89
CA VAL A 106 -11.36 -4.79 -8.73
C VAL A 106 -11.83 -4.23 -10.08
N LEU A 107 -10.92 -4.17 -11.05
CA LEU A 107 -11.22 -3.70 -12.41
C LEU A 107 -11.64 -4.81 -13.36
N ASP A 108 -11.65 -6.05 -12.89
CA ASP A 108 -12.14 -7.19 -13.66
C ASP A 108 -13.67 -7.23 -13.44
N ASP A 109 -14.44 -7.17 -14.53
CA ASP A 109 -15.91 -7.21 -14.49
C ASP A 109 -16.45 -8.64 -14.55
#